data_AF-A0A2W6S9B7-F1
#
_entry.id   AF-A0A2W6S9B7-F1
#
_cell.length_a   1.000
_cell.length_b   1.000
_cell.length_c   1.000
_cell.angle_alpha   90.00
_cell.angle_beta   90.00
_cell.angle_gamma   90.00
#
_symmetry.space_group_name_H-M   'P 1'
#
loop_
_entity.id
_entity.type
_entity.pdbx_description
1 polymer ?
#
loop_
_entity_poly.entity_id
_entity_poly.type
_entity_poly.pdbx_seq_one_letter_code
_entity_poly.pdbx_strand_id
1 'polypeptide(L)' 'MIGKTKEDIISNFGKNYVESDNILYYTINRTWFTKGMTLSIKFDQYDRVKSVSTMKNNYTLIWHSVFDR' A
#
# COMPACT_ATOMS: atom_id res chain seq x y z
N MET A 1 6.53 -2.15 14.20
CA MET A 1 5.42 -1.66 13.34
C MET A 1 4.09 -2.11 13.93
N ILE A 2 3.96 -3.38 14.33
CA ILE A 2 2.87 -3.86 15.21
C ILE A 2 2.80 -3.01 16.48
N GLY A 3 1.59 -2.67 16.93
CA GLY A 3 1.32 -1.88 18.13
C GLY A 3 1.43 -0.36 17.95
N LYS A 4 1.95 0.14 16.82
CA LYS A 4 1.94 1.58 16.49
C LYS A 4 0.52 2.07 16.22
N THR A 5 0.26 3.34 16.47
CA THR A 5 -1.04 3.95 16.16
C THR A 5 -1.21 4.15 14.65
N LYS A 6 -2.46 4.27 14.21
CA LYS A 6 -2.79 4.67 12.84
C LYS A 6 -2.14 5.99 12.45
N GLU A 7 -2.10 6.97 13.35
CA GLU A 7 -1.45 8.27 13.14
C GLU A 7 0.06 8.13 12.88
N ASP A 8 0.75 7.27 13.65
CA ASP A 8 2.18 7.02 13.43
C ASP A 8 2.44 6.44 12.04
N ILE A 9 1.56 5.55 11.56
CA ILE A 9 1.67 4.95 10.23
C ILE A 9 1.47 6.02 9.15
N ILE A 10 0.42 6.84 9.27
CA ILE A 10 0.13 7.91 8.32
C ILE A 10 1.25 8.96 8.29
N SER A 11 1.81 9.30 9.45
CA SER A 11 2.93 10.24 9.57
C SER A 11 4.19 9.72 8.86
N ASN A 12 4.47 8.41 8.96
CA ASN A 12 5.65 7.81 8.34
C ASN A 12 5.49 7.50 6.84
N PHE A 13 4.32 7.02 6.40
CA PHE A 13 4.09 6.58 5.02
C PHE A 13 3.38 7.62 4.14
N GLY A 14 2.88 8.69 4.76
CA GLY A 14 2.12 9.74 4.08
C GLY A 14 0.64 9.44 3.95
N LYS A 15 -0.09 10.41 3.41
CA LYS A 15 -1.56 10.38 3.26
C LYS A 15 -2.06 9.70 1.97
N ASN A 16 -1.15 9.18 1.15
CA ASN A 16 -1.48 8.49 -0.10
C ASN A 16 -1.79 7.02 0.18
N TYR A 17 -2.95 6.76 0.75
CA TYR A 17 -3.46 5.42 1.04
C TYR A 17 -4.94 5.30 0.68
N VAL A 18 -5.40 4.07 0.52
CA VAL A 18 -6.84 3.72 0.49
C VAL A 18 -7.17 3.06 1.82
N GLU A 19 -8.28 3.43 2.44
CA GLU A 19 -8.76 2.82 3.68
C GLU A 19 -10.03 1.99 3.41
N SER A 20 -10.06 0.75 3.91
CA SER A 20 -11.26 -0.11 3.92
C SER A 20 -11.19 -1.08 5.10
N ASP A 21 -12.32 -1.31 5.79
CA ASP A 21 -12.45 -2.31 6.87
C ASP A 21 -11.34 -2.26 7.95
N ASN A 22 -10.98 -1.06 8.41
CA ASN A 22 -9.85 -0.81 9.33
C ASN A 22 -8.51 -1.36 8.81
N ILE A 23 -8.32 -1.31 7.50
CA ILE A 23 -7.08 -1.65 6.81
C ILE A 23 -6.66 -0.45 5.96
N LEU A 24 -5.40 -0.04 6.11
CA LEU A 24 -4.76 0.92 5.23
C LEU A 24 -3.99 0.20 4.13
N TYR A 25 -4.28 0.56 2.89
CA TYR A 25 -3.63 0.04 1.69
C TYR A 25 -2.74 1.11 1.07
N TYR A 26 -1.44 0.81 1.02
CA TYR A 26 -0.43 1.64 0.38
C TYR A 26 0.04 0.97 -0.89
N THR A 27 0.06 1.72 -2.00
CA THR A 27 0.63 1.23 -3.25
C THR A 27 2.08 1.68 -3.34
N ILE A 28 3.00 0.72 -3.33
CA ILE A 28 4.43 0.94 -3.49
C ILE A 28 4.77 0.66 -4.95
N ASN A 29 4.73 1.71 -5.78
CA ASN A 29 5.24 1.67 -7.14
C ASN A 29 6.72 2.02 -7.13
N ARG A 30 7.60 1.01 -7.03
CA ARG A 30 9.01 1.21 -7.38
C ARG A 30 9.09 1.15 -8.90
N THR A 31 9.34 2.29 -9.57
CA THR A 31 9.89 2.42 -10.94
C THR A 31 9.20 1.69 -12.12
N TRP A 32 9.49 2.17 -13.35
CA TRP A 32 8.89 1.69 -14.62
C TRP A 32 9.03 0.19 -14.92
N PHE A 33 9.85 -0.54 -14.18
CA PHE A 33 10.19 -1.94 -14.43
C PHE A 33 9.77 -2.90 -13.31
N THR A 34 9.21 -2.40 -12.21
CA THR A 34 8.87 -3.25 -11.06
C THR A 34 7.37 -3.30 -10.86
N LYS A 35 6.85 -4.53 -10.86
CA LYS A 35 5.46 -4.87 -10.54
C LYS A 35 5.04 -4.15 -9.26
N GLY A 36 3.90 -3.44 -9.30
CA GLY A 36 3.40 -2.69 -8.15
C GLY A 36 3.21 -3.63 -6.95
N MET A 37 3.55 -3.15 -5.75
CA MET A 37 3.35 -3.91 -4.51
C MET A 37 2.35 -3.18 -3.64
N THR A 38 1.32 -3.88 -3.18
CA THR A 38 0.36 -3.33 -2.22
C THR A 38 0.77 -3.74 -0.81
N LEU A 39 1.00 -2.77 0.07
CA LEU A 39 1.20 -2.97 1.50
C LEU A 39 -0.15 -2.75 2.19
N SER A 40 -0.63 -3.75 2.92
CA SER A 40 -1.88 -3.70 3.68
C SER A 40 -1.56 -3.72 5.17
N ILE A 41 -2.05 -2.75 5.92
CA ILE A 41 -1.82 -2.61 7.36
C ILE A 41 -3.17 -2.66 8.05
N LYS A 42 -3.43 -3.72 8.81
CA LYS A 42 -4.68 -3.92 9.54
C LYS A 42 -4.57 -3.39 10.96
N PHE A 43 -5.60 -2.70 11.41
CA PHE A 43 -5.70 -2.14 12.76
C PHE A 43 -6.64 -2.97 13.64
N ASP A 44 -6.44 -2.90 14.96
CA ASP A 44 -7.37 -3.41 15.96
C ASP A 44 -8.43 -2.35 16.33
N GLN A 45 -9.28 -2.67 17.30
CA GLN A 45 -10.34 -1.79 17.79
C GLN A 45 -9.83 -0.52 18.52
N TYR A 46 -8.53 -0.44 18.80
CA TYR A 46 -7.88 0.70 19.45
C TYR A 46 -6.99 1.48 18.48
N ASP A 47 -7.23 1.33 17.17
CA ASP A 47 -6.44 1.93 16.09
C ASP A 47 -4.93 1.63 16.17
N ARG A 48 -4.58 0.45 16.70
CA ARG A 48 -3.19 -0.04 16.73
C ARG A 48 -2.97 -1.08 15.66
N VAL A 49 -1.78 -1.06 15.06
CA VAL A 49 -1.41 -2.04 14.02
C VAL A 49 -1.46 -3.45 14.59
N LYS A 50 -2.39 -4.25 14.07
CA LYS A 50 -2.60 -5.67 14.42
C LYS A 50 -1.79 -6.59 13.51
N SER A 51 -1.81 -6.33 12.20
CA SER A 51 -1.04 -7.11 11.23
C SER A 51 -0.64 -6.29 10.01
N VAL A 52 0.40 -6.76 9.32
CA VAL A 52 0.92 -6.15 8.10
C VAL A 52 1.11 -7.26 7.07
N SER A 53 0.61 -7.06 5.86
CA SER A 53 0.78 -7.99 4.75
C SER A 53 1.18 -7.24 3.48
N THR A 54 1.91 -7.92 2.60
CA THR A 54 2.26 -7.39 1.29
C THR A 54 1.72 -8.32 0.21
N MET A 55 1.12 -7.72 -0.81
CA MET A 55 0.65 -8.42 -1.99
C MET A 55 1.43 -7.91 -3.19
N LYS A 56 2.17 -8.81 -3.85
CA LYS A 56 2.80 -8.50 -5.13
C LYS A 56 1.72 -8.46 -6.19
N ASN A 57 1.50 -7.30 -6.80
CA ASN A 57 0.51 -7.14 -7.83
C ASN A 57 1.14 -7.55 -9.17
N ASN A 58 0.90 -8.80 -9.58
CA ASN A 58 1.39 -9.31 -10.87
C ASN A 58 0.67 -8.71 -12.09
N TYR A 59 -0.39 -7.92 -11.87
CA TYR A 59 -1.29 -7.38 -12.88
C TYR A 59 -1.16 -5.86 -13.08
N THR A 60 -0.03 -5.24 -12.75
CA THR A 60 0.24 -3.91 -13.31
C THR A 60 0.44 -4.09 -14.81
N LEU A 61 -0.64 -3.99 -15.57
CA LEU A 61 -0.62 -3.77 -17.00
C LEU A 61 0.20 -2.50 -17.21
N ILE A 62 1.46 -2.68 -17.57
CA ILE A 62 2.23 -1.66 -18.25
C ILE A 62 1.42 -1.41 -19.52
N TRP A 63 0.66 -0.32 -19.54
CA TRP A 63 0.19 0.25 -20.80
C TRP A 63 1.47 0.57 -21.58
N HIS A 64 1.85 -0.35 -22.46
CA HIS A 64 2.70 -0.04 -23.59
C HIS A 64 1.90 1.01 -24.37
N SER A 65 2.17 2.29 -24.12
CA SER A 65 2.03 3.27 -25.20
C SER A 65 3.06 2.85 -26.23
N VAL A 66 2.62 1.96 -27.11
CA VAL A 66 3.13 1.86 -28.46
C VAL A 66 2.87 3.25 -29.05
N PHE A 67 3.83 4.15 -28.89
CA PHE A 67 3.95 5.29 -29.80
C PHE A 67 4.36 4.69 -31.13
N ASP A 68 3.36 4.18 -31.84
CA ASP A 68 3.39 3.95 -33.27
C ASP A 68 3.29 5.33 -33.92
N ARG A 69 4.45 5.90 -34.26
CA ARG A 69 4.68 6.77 -35.43
C ARG A 69 6.16 7.11 -35.60
#